data_AF-A0A0E3SLR9-F1
#
_entry.id   AF-A0A0E3SLR9-F1
#
_cell.length_a   1.000
_cell.length_b   1.000
_cell.length_c   1.000
_cell.angle_alpha   90.00
_cell.angle_beta   90.00
_cell.angle_gamma   90.00
#
_symmetry.space_group_name_H-M   'P 1'
#
loop_
_entity.id
_entity.type
_entity.pdbx_description
1 polymer ?
#
loop_
_entity_poly.entity_id
_entity_poly.type
_entity_poly.pdbx_seq_one_letter_code
_entity_poly.pdbx_strand_id
1 'polypeptide(L)' 'MFTVTGVVLCAIQLAFFVGMILKFIETDFLGGFTFMLLAYSSAFVYRNLENSGKIPSLAEN' A
#
# COMPACT_ATOMS: atom_id res chain seq x y z
N MET A 1 5.90 35.00 -27.03
CA MET A 1 6.90 35.38 -26.02
C MET A 1 6.52 34.65 -24.73
N PHE A 2 7.31 33.67 -24.29
CA PHE A 2 7.08 33.05 -22.97
C PHE A 2 7.29 34.13 -21.91
N THR A 3 6.20 34.56 -21.26
CA THR A 3 6.32 35.47 -20.14
C THR A 3 6.94 34.69 -18.98
N VAL A 4 7.82 35.34 -18.21
CA VAL A 4 8.42 34.73 -17.01
C VAL A 4 7.33 34.15 -16.10
N THR A 5 6.21 34.85 -15.99
CA THR A 5 5.00 34.41 -15.29
C THR A 5 4.45 33.09 -15.83
N GLY A 6 4.37 32.91 -17.15
CA GLY A 6 3.90 31.66 -17.76
C GLY A 6 4.83 30.49 -17.46
N VAL A 7 6.16 30.72 -17.48
CA VAL A 7 7.15 29.69 -17.13
C VAL A 7 7.03 29.28 -15.66
N VAL A 8 6.85 30.25 -14.76
CA VAL A 8 6.66 30.00 -13.32
C VAL A 8 5.38 29.20 -13.06
N LEU A 9 4.27 29.57 -13.70
CA LEU A 9 3.01 28.83 -13.55
C LEU A 9 3.13 27.39 -14.07
N CYS A 10 3.78 27.17 -15.21
CA CYS A 10 4.05 25.83 -15.72
C CYS A 10 4.92 25.00 -14.75
N ALA A 11 5.94 25.60 -14.15
CA ALA A 11 6.80 24.90 -13.19
C ALA A 11 6.04 24.50 -11.91
N ILE A 12 5.18 25.40 -11.39
CA ILE A 12 4.31 25.11 -10.23
C ILE A 12 3.37 23.96 -10.57
N GLN A 13 2.76 24.00 -11.75
CA GLN A 13 1.80 22.99 -12.18
C GLN A 13 2.47 21.61 -12.35
N LEU A 14 3.68 21.57 -12.91
CA LEU A 14 4.50 20.36 -12.99
C LEU A 14 4.82 19.80 -11.60
N ALA A 15 5.29 20.64 -10.68
CA ALA A 15 5.61 20.24 -9.32
C ALA A 15 4.38 19.68 -8.59
N PHE A 16 3.22 20.29 -8.78
CA PHE A 16 1.95 19.81 -8.23
C PHE A 16 1.58 18.42 -8.76
N PHE A 17 1.68 18.18 -10.07
CA PHE A 17 1.42 16.88 -10.67
C PHE A 17 2.37 15.79 -10.16
N VAL A 18 3.67 16.09 -10.10
CA VAL A 18 4.67 15.15 -9.55
C VAL A 18 4.36 14.84 -8.08
N GLY A 19 4.02 15.85 -7.28
CA GLY A 19 3.62 15.68 -5.88
C GLY A 19 2.40 14.77 -5.71
N MET A 20 1.37 14.94 -6.56
CA MET A 20 0.18 14.09 -6.52
C MET A 20 0.51 12.64 -6.89
N ILE A 21 1.34 12.40 -7.90
CA ILE A 21 1.74 11.04 -8.31
C ILE A 21 2.52 10.36 -7.20
N LEU A 22 3.46 11.05 -6.57
CA LEU A 22 4.24 10.50 -5.45
C LEU A 22 3.34 10.16 -4.27
N LYS A 23 2.40 11.04 -3.92
CA LYS A 23 1.44 10.79 -2.83
C LYS A 23 0.48 9.65 -3.13
N PHE A 24 0.07 9.51 -4.40
CA PHE A 24 -0.74 8.39 -4.86
C PHE A 24 0.01 7.06 -4.69
N ILE A 25 1.25 6.98 -5.19
CA ILE A 25 2.11 5.80 -5.05
C ILE A 25 2.35 5.46 -3.57
N GLU A 26 2.65 6.45 -2.74
CA GLU A 26 2.85 6.28 -1.30
C GLU A 26 1.60 5.68 -0.62
N THR A 27 0.42 6.21 -0.96
CA THR A 27 -0.85 5.76 -0.36
C THR A 27 -1.23 4.36 -0.81
N ASP A 28 -1.11 4.06 -2.10
CA ASP A 28 -1.39 2.73 -2.66
C ASP A 28 -0.40 1.68 -2.15
N PHE A 29 0.88 2.04 -2.08
CA PHE A 29 1.91 1.17 -1.50
C PHE A 29 1.63 0.88 -0.03
N LEU A 30 1.27 1.90 0.76
CA LEU A 30 0.95 1.74 2.18
C LEU A 30 -0.30 0.87 2.39
N GLY A 31 -1.32 1.05 1.55
CA GLY A 31 -2.52 0.22 1.54
C GLY A 31 -2.20 -1.24 1.20
N GLY A 32 -1.44 -1.47 0.13
CA GLY A 32 -1.00 -2.80 -0.28
C GLY A 32 -0.13 -3.49 0.78
N PHE A 33 0.81 -2.74 1.38
CA PHE A 33 1.67 -3.24 2.44
C PHE A 33 0.88 -3.62 3.70
N THR A 34 -0.12 -2.82 4.08
CA THR A 34 -0.99 -3.11 5.23
C THR A 34 -1.80 -4.37 4.99
N PHE A 35 -2.39 -4.54 3.80
CA PHE A 35 -3.12 -5.75 3.44
C PHE A 35 -2.21 -6.98 3.46
N MET A 36 -1.00 -6.87 2.91
CA MET A 36 0.00 -7.93 2.92
C MET A 36 0.37 -8.35 4.35
N LEU A 37 0.64 -7.39 5.25
CA LEU A 37 0.91 -7.67 6.66
C LEU A 37 -0.24 -8.37 7.37
N LEU A 38 -1.48 -7.94 7.13
CA LEU A 38 -2.67 -8.59 7.70
C LEU A 38 -2.82 -10.03 7.19
N ALA A 39 -2.59 -10.27 5.89
CA ALA A 39 -2.62 -11.62 5.32
C ALA A 39 -1.54 -12.54 5.91
N TYR A 40 -0.29 -12.07 6.01
CA TYR A 40 0.79 -12.88 6.60
C TYR A 40 0.61 -13.13 8.09
N SER A 41 0.22 -12.11 8.86
CA SER A 41 -0.02 -12.26 10.30
C SER A 41 -1.20 -13.18 10.59
N SER A 42 -2.29 -13.09 9.83
CA SER A 42 -3.42 -14.03 9.97
C SER A 42 -3.04 -15.46 9.61
N ALA A 43 -2.30 -15.69 8.52
CA ALA A 43 -1.78 -17.01 8.17
C ALA A 43 -0.83 -17.58 9.24
N PHE A 44 0.01 -16.73 9.83
CA PHE A 44 0.89 -17.11 10.93
C PHE A 44 0.08 -17.50 12.17
N VAL A 45 -0.91 -16.70 12.57
CA VAL A 45 -1.79 -17.01 13.71
C VAL A 45 -2.55 -18.31 13.47
N TYR A 46 -3.11 -18.51 12.28
CA TYR A 46 -3.79 -19.74 11.90
C TYR A 46 -2.87 -20.95 12.06
N ARG A 47 -1.65 -20.89 11.51
CA ARG A 47 -0.69 -21.99 11.60
C ARG A 47 -0.25 -22.30 13.03
N ASN A 48 -0.13 -21.28 13.88
CA ASN A 48 0.16 -21.49 15.30
C ASN A 48 -1.02 -22.12 16.05
N LEU A 49 -2.25 -21.73 15.75
CA LEU A 49 -3.45 -22.30 16.34
C LEU A 49 -3.67 -23.75 15.89
N GLU A 50 -3.40 -24.05 14.62
CA GLU A 50 -3.36 -25.41 14.05
C GLU A 50 -2.30 -26.27 14.76
N ASN A 51 -1.05 -25.78 14.86
CA ASN A 51 0.02 -26.48 15.58
C ASN A 51 -0.25 -26.66 17.08
N SER A 52 -1.04 -25.78 17.69
CA SER A 52 -1.43 -25.87 19.10
C SER A 52 -2.54 -26.91 19.36
N GLY A 53 -3.06 -27.57 18.32
CA GLY A 53 -4.20 -28.50 18.42
C GLY A 53 -5.51 -27.82 18.85
N LYS A 54 -5.57 -26.48 18.81
CA LYS A 54 -6.75 -25.68 19.17
C LYS A 54 -7.73 -25.51 18.01
N ILE A 55 -7.29 -25.82 16.79
CA ILE A 55 -8.12 -25.89 15.59
C ILE A 55 -8.18 -27.37 15.19
N PRO A 56 -9.38 -27.97 15.02
CA PRO A 56 -9.49 -29.32 14.49
C PRO A 56 -8.91 -29.35 13.08
N SER A 57 -8.06 -30.35 12.79
CA SER A 57 -7.51 -30.52 11.45
C SER A 57 -8.68 -30.74 10.48
N LEU A 58 -8.86 -29.84 9.52
CA LEU A 58 -9.83 -29.99 8.43
C LEU A 58 -9.48 -31.17 7.49
N ALA A 59 -8.37 -31.87 7.74
CA ALA A 59 -7.92 -33.03 6.98
C ALA A 59 -8.62 -34.35 7.36
N GLU A 60 -9.58 -34.33 8.30
CA GLU A 60 -10.40 -35.49 8.65
C GLU A 60 -11.82 -35.32 8.09
N ASN A 61 -11.95 -35.52 6.79
CA ASN A 61 -13.18 -35.96 6.11
C ASN A 61 -12.80 -36.70 4.82
#